data_AF-A0A7X8KWI9-F1
#
_entry.id   AF-A0A7X8KWI9-F1
#
_cell.length_a   1.000
_cell.length_b   1.000
_cell.length_c   1.000
_cell.angle_alpha   90.00
_cell.angle_beta   90.00
_cell.angle_gamma   90.00
#
_symmetry.space_group_name_H-M   'P 1'
#
loop_
_entity.id
_entity.type
_entity.pdbx_description
1 polymer ?
#
loop_
_entity_poly.entity_id
_entity_poly.type
_entity_poly.pdbx_seq_one_letter_code
_entity_poly.pdbx_strand_id
1 'polypeptide(L)'
;MNNTVKKLIQSENRVFLTIMAIFTGALILSALIYTLTGRGTIGSINYEAISQMTLMQIFFMTLKRNIIYFLAVILLTWLGQGRLTRVLFGLISVYYGLSVIYAVRTLGFEFKYFLLTFTDYLIFFPILLYFTYISASICKYTKKAKNIETISRKFDIIISGYMQISLYYLLVAAAYSLFYSIYILALSRMMVR
;
A
#
# COMPACT_ATOMS: atom_id res chain seq x y z
N MET A 1 -23.18 -1.32 -27.44
CA MET A 1 -22.94 -1.00 -26.01
C MET A 1 -23.50 0.39 -25.72
N ASN A 2 -24.28 0.57 -24.66
CA ASN A 2 -24.90 1.86 -24.30
C ASN A 2 -23.82 2.96 -24.07
N ASN A 3 -24.03 4.16 -24.61
CA ASN A 3 -23.12 5.30 -24.51
C ASN A 3 -22.81 5.69 -23.04
N THR A 4 -23.76 5.50 -22.14
CA THR A 4 -23.57 5.76 -20.71
C THR A 4 -22.59 4.76 -20.07
N VAL A 5 -22.71 3.48 -20.42
CA VAL A 5 -21.80 2.42 -19.95
C VAL A 5 -20.39 2.64 -20.51
N LYS A 6 -20.27 3.01 -21.79
CA LYS A 6 -18.99 3.34 -22.42
C LYS A 6 -18.29 4.51 -21.72
N LYS A 7 -19.01 5.58 -21.38
CA LYS A 7 -18.47 6.73 -20.64
C LYS A 7 -18.02 6.35 -19.23
N LEU A 8 -18.77 5.48 -18.53
CA LEU A 8 -18.39 4.99 -17.21
C LEU A 8 -17.07 4.23 -17.26
N ILE A 9 -16.97 3.22 -18.13
CA ILE A 9 -15.78 2.39 -18.32
C ILE A 9 -14.57 3.25 -18.67
N GLN A 10 -14.70 4.18 -19.62
CA GLN A 10 -13.61 5.10 -19.98
C GLN A 10 -13.14 5.95 -18.79
N SER A 11 -14.07 6.38 -17.93
CA SER A 11 -13.74 7.21 -16.79
C SER A 11 -13.02 6.45 -15.67
N GLU A 12 -13.40 5.19 -15.43
CA GLU A 12 -12.72 4.31 -14.47
C GLU A 12 -11.34 3.88 -15.00
N ASN A 13 -11.27 3.54 -16.30
CA ASN A 13 -9.99 3.22 -16.95
C ASN A 13 -9.01 4.40 -16.87
N ARG A 14 -9.49 5.64 -17.00
CA ARG A 14 -8.63 6.83 -16.82
C ARG A 14 -8.07 6.93 -15.40
N VAL A 15 -8.85 6.60 -14.37
CA VAL A 15 -8.38 6.58 -12.98
C VAL A 15 -7.31 5.51 -12.79
N PHE A 16 -7.58 4.30 -13.28
CA PHE A 16 -6.63 3.20 -13.25
C PHE A 16 -5.30 3.57 -13.94
N LEU A 17 -5.37 4.06 -15.17
CA LEU A 17 -4.19 4.52 -15.93
C LEU A 17 -3.43 5.63 -15.22
N THR A 18 -4.12 6.55 -14.54
CA THR A 18 -3.46 7.61 -13.75
C THR A 18 -2.66 7.01 -12.59
N ILE A 19 -3.24 6.05 -11.87
CA ILE A 19 -2.56 5.37 -10.75
C ILE A 19 -1.37 4.56 -11.26
N MET A 20 -1.52 3.87 -12.39
CA MET A 20 -0.42 3.16 -13.05
C MET A 20 0.70 4.12 -13.47
N ALA A 21 0.37 5.28 -14.04
CA ALA A 21 1.37 6.27 -14.41
C ALA A 21 2.12 6.83 -13.18
N ILE A 22 1.40 7.12 -12.10
CA ILE A 22 2.00 7.53 -10.81
C ILE A 22 2.93 6.44 -10.29
N PHE A 23 2.49 5.17 -10.35
CA PHE A 23 3.29 4.04 -9.91
C PHE A 23 4.59 3.92 -10.72
N THR A 24 4.50 3.92 -12.06
CA THR A 24 5.69 3.86 -12.92
C THR A 24 6.62 5.05 -12.68
N GLY A 25 6.08 6.26 -12.56
CA GLY A 25 6.86 7.45 -12.24
C GLY A 25 7.54 7.36 -10.88
N ALA A 26 6.86 6.83 -9.86
CA ALA A 26 7.41 6.61 -8.53
C ALA A 26 8.56 5.59 -8.54
N LEU A 27 8.45 4.51 -9.32
CA LEU A 27 9.52 3.52 -9.47
C LEU A 27 10.77 4.12 -10.14
N ILE A 28 10.58 4.90 -11.22
CA ILE A 28 11.67 5.62 -11.89
C ILE A 28 12.33 6.60 -10.91
N LEU A 29 11.53 7.37 -10.19
CA LEU A 29 12.03 8.32 -9.18
C LEU A 29 12.80 7.61 -8.07
N SER A 30 12.35 6.44 -7.63
CA SER A 30 13.05 5.61 -6.65
C SER A 30 14.44 5.22 -7.15
N ALA A 31 14.53 4.77 -8.41
CA ALA A 31 15.81 4.43 -9.05
C ALA A 31 16.73 5.66 -9.14
N LEU A 32 16.20 6.82 -9.54
CA LEU A 32 16.95 8.07 -9.61
C LEU A 32 17.48 8.50 -8.24
N ILE A 33 16.62 8.53 -7.22
CA ILE A 33 17.01 8.86 -5.83
C ILE A 33 18.16 7.97 -5.39
N TYR A 34 18.04 6.65 -5.61
CA TYR A 34 19.08 5.69 -5.26
C TYR A 34 20.41 5.95 -6.00
N THR A 35 20.37 6.26 -7.30
CA THR A 35 21.59 6.58 -8.06
C THR A 35 22.27 7.86 -7.57
N LEU A 36 21.51 8.85 -7.12
CA LEU A 36 22.00 10.16 -6.71
C LEU A 36 22.52 10.20 -5.27
N THR A 37 21.88 9.48 -4.35
CA THR A 37 22.28 9.44 -2.92
C THR A 37 23.50 8.56 -2.65
N GLY A 38 24.01 7.89 -3.67
CA GLY A 38 25.28 7.16 -3.60
C GLY A 38 25.23 5.88 -2.76
N ARG A 39 26.35 5.17 -2.75
CA ARG A 39 26.50 3.86 -2.11
C ARG A 39 26.73 4.00 -0.60
N GLY A 40 25.74 4.45 0.15
CA GLY A 40 25.80 4.45 1.62
C GLY A 40 26.12 3.05 2.19
N THR A 41 26.83 3.00 3.31
CA THR A 41 27.04 1.79 4.11
C THR A 41 25.71 1.35 4.71
N ILE A 42 25.18 0.23 4.23
CA ILE A 42 23.97 -0.37 4.78
C ILE A 42 24.35 -0.97 6.13
N GLY A 43 23.74 -0.48 7.22
CA GLY A 43 23.91 -1.08 8.53
C GLY A 43 23.45 -2.55 8.50
N SER A 44 24.28 -3.44 9.02
CA SER A 44 23.92 -4.85 9.18
C SER A 44 22.64 -4.96 10.01
N ILE A 45 21.66 -5.72 9.53
CA ILE A 45 20.42 -5.94 10.27
C ILE A 45 20.76 -6.81 11.48
N ASN A 46 20.39 -6.33 12.66
CA ASN A 46 20.59 -7.07 13.89
C ASN A 46 19.51 -8.17 14.02
N TYR A 47 19.75 -9.30 13.37
CA TYR A 47 18.87 -10.47 13.43
C TYR A 47 18.72 -11.02 14.86
N GLU A 48 19.75 -10.86 15.68
CA GLU A 48 19.77 -11.27 17.08
C GLU A 48 18.71 -10.52 17.88
N ALA A 49 18.62 -9.20 17.71
CA ALA A 49 17.59 -8.37 18.32
C ALA A 49 16.17 -8.77 17.88
N ILE A 50 15.96 -9.11 16.61
CA ILE A 50 14.65 -9.55 16.08
C ILE A 50 14.29 -10.93 16.65
N SER A 51 15.25 -11.83 16.79
CA SER A 51 15.03 -13.20 17.28
C SER A 51 14.54 -13.27 18.74
N GLN A 52 14.93 -12.28 19.55
CA GLN A 52 14.56 -12.16 20.97
C GLN A 52 13.20 -11.47 21.19
N MET A 53 12.61 -10.89 20.13
CA MET A 53 11.29 -10.27 20.23
C MET A 53 10.19 -11.32 20.40
N THR A 54 9.16 -10.95 21.15
CA THR A 54 7.92 -11.73 21.24
C THR A 54 7.09 -11.56 19.96
N LEU A 55 6.29 -12.58 19.63
CA LEU A 55 5.38 -12.53 18.48
C LEU A 55 4.45 -11.31 18.53
N MET A 56 3.96 -10.96 19.71
CA MET A 56 3.07 -9.79 19.88
C MET A 56 3.78 -8.47 19.57
N GLN A 57 5.07 -8.33 19.91
CA GLN A 57 5.84 -7.12 19.57
C GLN A 57 6.01 -6.97 18.06
N ILE A 58 6.41 -8.05 17.37
CA ILE A 58 6.57 -8.06 15.90
C ILE A 58 5.21 -7.79 15.23
N PHE A 59 4.14 -8.38 15.76
CA PHE A 59 2.78 -8.16 15.27
C PHE A 59 2.35 -6.71 15.35
N PHE A 60 2.44 -6.06 16.51
CA PHE A 60 2.03 -4.67 16.63
C PHE A 60 2.89 -3.71 15.80
N MET A 61 4.19 -3.97 15.67
CA MET A 61 5.07 -3.19 14.77
C MET A 61 4.64 -3.31 13.31
N THR A 62 4.40 -4.54 12.85
CA THR A 62 3.97 -4.84 11.48
C THR A 62 2.57 -4.27 11.21
N LEU A 63 1.64 -4.46 12.14
CA LEU A 63 0.27 -3.99 12.05
C LEU A 63 0.22 -2.45 11.95
N LYS A 64 0.97 -1.76 12.81
CA LYS A 64 1.06 -0.29 12.80
C LYS A 64 1.58 0.20 11.45
N ARG A 65 2.67 -0.39 10.94
CA ARG A 65 3.25 -0.04 9.63
C ARG A 65 2.23 -0.21 8.51
N ASN A 66 1.48 -1.31 8.52
CA ASN A 66 0.60 -1.70 7.43
C ASN A 66 -0.75 -0.97 7.45
N ILE A 67 -1.36 -0.74 8.61
CA ILE A 67 -2.71 -0.17 8.74
C ILE A 67 -2.76 1.35 8.51
N ILE A 68 -1.71 2.09 8.86
CA ILE A 68 -1.72 3.58 8.81
C ILE A 68 -2.09 4.09 7.41
N TYR A 69 -1.56 3.47 6.35
CA TYR A 69 -1.88 3.85 4.98
C TYR A 69 -3.37 3.67 4.66
N PHE A 70 -3.96 2.54 5.04
CA PHE A 70 -5.38 2.27 4.80
C PHE A 70 -6.26 3.27 5.54
N LEU A 71 -5.97 3.56 6.81
CA LEU A 71 -6.73 4.55 7.58
C LEU A 71 -6.67 5.93 6.93
N ALA A 72 -5.48 6.38 6.51
CA ALA A 72 -5.31 7.66 5.83
C ALA A 72 -6.12 7.72 4.53
N VAL A 73 -6.08 6.67 3.71
CA VAL A 73 -6.83 6.60 2.45
C VAL A 73 -8.35 6.55 2.69
N ILE A 74 -8.83 5.82 3.71
CA ILE A 74 -10.25 5.79 4.09
C ILE A 74 -10.74 7.20 4.44
N LEU A 75 -9.99 7.90 5.30
CA LEU A 75 -10.32 9.27 5.71
C LEU A 75 -10.33 10.24 4.52
N LEU A 76 -9.30 10.20 3.67
CA LEU A 76 -9.24 11.02 2.46
C LEU A 76 -10.39 10.71 1.50
N THR A 77 -10.81 9.45 1.43
CA THR A 77 -11.91 9.02 0.56
C THR A 77 -13.26 9.51 1.04
N TRP A 78 -13.50 9.44 2.34
CA TRP A 78 -14.69 9.98 2.98
C TRP A 78 -14.77 11.51 2.83
N LEU A 79 -13.63 12.21 2.88
CA LEU A 79 -13.55 13.65 2.59
C LEU A 79 -13.70 13.98 1.08
N GLY A 80 -13.60 12.99 0.19
CA GLY A 80 -13.64 13.19 -1.26
C GLY A 80 -12.34 13.75 -1.86
N GLN A 81 -11.22 13.65 -1.14
CA GLN A 81 -9.93 14.23 -1.49
C GLN A 81 -9.07 13.32 -2.37
N GLY A 82 -9.61 12.89 -3.51
CA GLY A 82 -8.94 11.92 -4.39
C GLY A 82 -7.59 12.36 -4.98
N ARG A 83 -7.29 13.67 -4.98
CA ARG A 83 -5.95 14.16 -5.35
C ARG A 83 -4.91 13.81 -4.28
N LEU A 84 -5.24 14.01 -3.01
CA LEU A 84 -4.35 13.68 -1.89
C LEU A 84 -4.13 12.18 -1.80
N THR A 85 -5.16 11.36 -2.04
CA THR A 85 -5.02 9.89 -2.11
C THR A 85 -3.98 9.46 -3.13
N ARG A 86 -3.96 10.09 -4.32
CA ARG A 86 -2.99 9.82 -5.38
C ARG A 86 -1.58 10.26 -5.02
N VAL A 87 -1.42 11.42 -4.36
CA VAL A 87 -0.12 11.91 -3.89
C VAL A 87 0.44 10.97 -2.82
N LEU A 88 -0.39 10.56 -1.85
CA LEU A 88 -0.02 9.61 -0.81
C LEU A 88 0.43 8.28 -1.42
N PHE A 89 -0.29 7.80 -2.44
CA PHE A 89 0.09 6.59 -3.18
C PHE A 89 1.43 6.76 -3.93
N GLY A 90 1.69 7.92 -4.51
CA GLY A 90 3.00 8.22 -5.11
C GLY A 90 4.13 8.12 -4.08
N LEU A 91 3.96 8.75 -2.91
CA LEU A 91 4.97 8.73 -1.84
C LEU A 91 5.22 7.31 -1.31
N ILE A 92 4.16 6.54 -1.05
CA ILE A 92 4.33 5.17 -0.56
C ILE A 92 4.96 4.29 -1.64
N SER A 93 4.62 4.50 -2.92
CA SER A 93 5.24 3.77 -4.04
C SER A 93 6.72 4.08 -4.18
N VAL A 94 7.16 5.33 -3.94
CA VAL A 94 8.58 5.68 -3.91
C VAL A 94 9.29 4.98 -2.76
N TYR A 95 8.68 4.98 -1.56
CA TYR A 95 9.23 4.26 -0.41
C TYR A 95 9.39 2.77 -0.72
N TYR A 96 8.35 2.10 -1.24
CA TYR A 96 8.42 0.70 -1.64
C TYR A 96 9.47 0.45 -2.72
N GLY A 97 9.55 1.31 -3.75
CA GLY A 97 10.54 1.21 -4.81
C GLY A 97 11.98 1.30 -4.27
N LEU A 98 12.25 2.24 -3.38
CA LEU A 98 13.54 2.35 -2.69
C LEU A 98 13.83 1.09 -1.87
N SER A 99 12.88 0.60 -1.09
CA SER A 99 13.05 -0.62 -0.29
C SER A 99 13.38 -1.84 -1.16
N VAL A 100 12.78 -1.99 -2.35
CA VAL A 100 13.14 -3.05 -3.31
C VAL A 100 14.57 -2.88 -3.80
N ILE A 101 14.95 -1.67 -4.21
CA ILE A 101 16.31 -1.42 -4.75
C ILE A 101 17.37 -1.71 -3.68
N TYR A 102 17.12 -1.30 -2.43
CA TYR A 102 17.98 -1.65 -1.30
C TYR A 102 18.03 -3.16 -1.08
N ALA A 103 16.90 -3.86 -1.12
CA ALA A 103 16.87 -5.32 -1.02
C ALA A 103 17.66 -6.02 -2.14
N VAL A 104 17.52 -5.56 -3.39
CA VAL A 104 18.27 -6.09 -4.54
C VAL A 104 19.77 -5.80 -4.44
N ARG A 105 20.17 -4.68 -3.83
CA ARG A 105 21.59 -4.41 -3.57
C ARG A 105 22.14 -5.29 -2.46
N THR A 106 21.41 -5.43 -1.34
CA THR A 106 21.78 -6.33 -0.24
C THR A 106 21.76 -7.81 -0.67
N LEU A 107 20.94 -8.15 -1.67
CA LEU A 107 20.91 -9.45 -2.34
C LEU A 107 22.22 -9.84 -3.01
N GLY A 108 23.12 -8.89 -3.27
CA GLY A 108 24.51 -9.20 -3.61
C GLY A 108 25.25 -9.97 -2.50
N PHE A 109 24.70 -10.01 -1.28
CA PHE A 109 25.32 -10.63 -0.10
C PHE A 109 24.40 -11.53 0.75
N GLU A 110 23.06 -11.36 0.80
CA GLU A 110 22.20 -12.21 1.65
C GLU A 110 20.79 -12.54 1.08
N PHE A 111 20.61 -13.75 0.52
CA PHE A 111 19.29 -14.34 0.13
C PHE A 111 18.24 -14.29 1.25
N LYS A 112 18.73 -14.30 2.49
CA LYS A 112 17.98 -14.19 3.75
C LYS A 112 17.14 -12.91 3.84
N TYR A 113 17.71 -11.77 3.45
CA TYR A 113 17.02 -10.47 3.51
C TYR A 113 15.89 -10.35 2.48
N PHE A 114 16.12 -10.93 1.29
CA PHE A 114 15.09 -10.96 0.25
C PHE A 114 13.87 -11.74 0.70
N LEU A 115 14.06 -12.93 1.27
CA LEU A 115 12.95 -13.73 1.81
C LEU A 115 12.09 -12.94 2.80
N LEU A 116 12.72 -12.23 3.75
CA LEU A 116 12.02 -11.38 4.73
C LEU A 116 11.15 -10.30 4.09
N THR A 117 11.55 -9.75 2.95
CA THR A 117 10.93 -8.54 2.40
C THR A 117 10.09 -8.81 1.13
N PHE A 118 10.29 -9.95 0.48
CA PHE A 118 9.68 -10.28 -0.81
C PHE A 118 8.15 -10.39 -0.76
N THR A 119 7.62 -10.91 0.35
CA THR A 119 6.17 -11.03 0.58
C THR A 119 5.48 -9.68 0.66
N ASP A 120 6.13 -8.65 1.21
CA ASP A 120 5.59 -7.28 1.25
C ASP A 120 5.41 -6.73 -0.18
N TYR A 121 6.30 -7.08 -1.11
CA TYR A 121 6.23 -6.60 -2.49
C TYR A 121 5.27 -7.38 -3.38
N LEU A 122 5.20 -8.71 -3.22
CA LEU A 122 4.32 -9.53 -4.06
C LEU A 122 2.87 -9.57 -3.58
N ILE A 123 2.63 -9.49 -2.28
CA ILE A 123 1.31 -9.72 -1.71
C ILE A 123 0.73 -8.39 -1.24
N PHE A 124 1.45 -7.69 -0.36
CA PHE A 124 0.90 -6.51 0.29
C PHE A 124 0.81 -5.30 -0.65
N PHE A 125 1.80 -5.10 -1.53
CA PHE A 125 1.81 -3.97 -2.45
C PHE A 125 0.66 -4.00 -3.49
N PRO A 126 0.32 -5.13 -4.15
CA PRO A 126 -0.85 -5.20 -5.02
C PRO A 126 -2.18 -4.92 -4.31
N ILE A 127 -2.31 -5.38 -3.06
CA ILE A 127 -3.47 -5.07 -2.21
C ILE A 127 -3.57 -3.56 -2.00
N LEU A 128 -2.44 -2.91 -1.69
CA LEU A 128 -2.36 -1.46 -1.50
C LEU A 128 -2.72 -0.69 -2.78
N LEU A 129 -2.20 -1.10 -3.93
CA LEU A 129 -2.49 -0.50 -5.23
C LEU A 129 -3.98 -0.59 -5.55
N TYR A 130 -4.56 -1.78 -5.41
CA TYR A 130 -5.97 -2.00 -5.73
C TYR A 130 -6.91 -1.28 -4.76
N PHE A 131 -6.58 -1.25 -3.47
CA PHE A 131 -7.31 -0.46 -2.49
C PHE A 131 -7.29 1.04 -2.80
N THR A 132 -6.13 1.55 -3.23
CA THR A 132 -5.99 2.95 -3.65
C THR A 132 -6.82 3.26 -4.89
N TYR A 133 -6.87 2.34 -5.84
CA TYR A 133 -7.71 2.46 -7.03
C TYR A 133 -9.19 2.58 -6.68
N ILE A 134 -9.73 1.64 -5.90
CA ILE A 134 -11.12 1.67 -5.44
C ILE A 134 -11.43 2.99 -4.72
N SER A 135 -10.54 3.40 -3.81
CA SER A 135 -10.68 4.62 -3.02
C SER A 135 -10.69 5.88 -3.90
N ALA A 136 -9.79 5.98 -4.87
CA ALA A 136 -9.72 7.10 -5.81
C ALA A 136 -10.95 7.17 -6.74
N SER A 137 -11.47 6.02 -7.17
CA SER A 137 -12.72 5.93 -7.93
C SER A 137 -13.90 6.44 -7.11
N ILE A 138 -13.98 6.06 -5.83
CA ILE A 138 -15.08 6.47 -4.93
C ILE A 138 -15.03 7.96 -4.60
N CYS A 139 -13.85 8.55 -4.39
CA CYS A 139 -13.69 10.00 -4.18
C CYS A 139 -14.41 10.86 -5.24
N LYS A 140 -14.40 10.42 -6.50
CA LYS A 140 -15.04 11.14 -7.61
C LYS A 140 -16.55 11.23 -7.43
N TYR A 141 -17.17 10.19 -6.85
CA TYR A 141 -18.59 10.17 -6.54
C TYR A 141 -18.88 10.99 -5.27
N THR A 142 -18.03 10.90 -4.25
CA THR A 142 -18.12 11.72 -3.03
C THR A 142 -18.11 13.22 -3.30
N LYS A 143 -17.18 13.68 -4.16
CA LYS A 143 -17.08 15.10 -4.49
C LYS A 143 -18.26 15.61 -5.32
N LYS A 144 -18.82 14.78 -6.20
CA LYS A 144 -19.99 15.14 -7.02
C LYS A 144 -21.28 15.17 -6.21
N ALA A 145 -21.47 14.23 -5.29
CA ALA A 145 -22.67 14.14 -4.46
C ALA A 145 -22.74 15.28 -3.43
N LYS A 146 -21.62 15.70 -2.83
CA LYS A 146 -21.60 16.87 -1.92
C LYS A 146 -22.03 18.18 -2.57
N ASN A 147 -21.94 18.30 -3.90
CA ASN A 147 -22.40 19.49 -4.63
C ASN A 147 -23.88 19.42 -5.05
N ILE A 148 -24.55 18.29 -4.88
CA ILE A 148 -25.93 18.07 -5.34
C ILE A 148 -26.71 17.48 -4.15
N GLU A 149 -27.24 18.35 -3.28
CA GLU A 149 -27.93 17.99 -2.03
C GLU A 149 -29.12 17.02 -2.21
N THR A 150 -29.65 16.88 -3.43
CA THR A 150 -30.82 16.05 -3.75
C THR A 150 -30.55 14.57 -4.04
N ILE A 151 -29.30 14.09 -4.01
CA ILE A 151 -28.94 12.67 -4.28
C ILE A 151 -28.46 11.95 -3.00
N SER A 152 -29.16 12.09 -1.87
CA SER A 152 -28.71 11.51 -0.58
C SER A 152 -28.70 9.98 -0.58
N ARG A 153 -29.83 9.31 -0.91
CA ARG A 153 -29.96 7.85 -0.69
C ARG A 153 -29.02 6.99 -1.52
N LYS A 154 -28.78 7.36 -2.79
CA LYS A 154 -27.84 6.61 -3.66
C LYS A 154 -26.38 6.84 -3.23
N PHE A 155 -26.08 8.00 -2.69
CA PHE A 155 -24.76 8.33 -2.17
C PHE A 155 -24.47 7.58 -0.87
N ASP A 156 -25.43 7.49 0.04
CA ASP A 156 -25.31 6.74 1.30
C ASP A 156 -25.03 5.25 1.04
N ILE A 157 -25.65 4.66 0.02
CA ILE A 157 -25.38 3.27 -0.39
C ILE A 157 -23.94 3.09 -0.88
N ILE A 158 -23.42 4.05 -1.68
CA ILE A 158 -22.04 3.99 -2.21
C ILE A 158 -21.01 4.11 -1.07
N ILE A 159 -21.21 5.05 -0.14
CA ILE A 159 -20.31 5.23 1.00
C ILE A 159 -20.40 4.06 1.97
N SER A 160 -21.59 3.56 2.27
CA SER A 160 -21.77 2.40 3.14
C SER A 160 -21.09 1.16 2.54
N GLY A 161 -21.27 0.89 1.25
CA GLY A 161 -20.57 -0.18 0.54
C GLY A 161 -19.05 0.00 0.57
N TYR A 162 -18.54 1.23 0.39
CA TYR A 162 -17.12 1.53 0.52
C TYR A 162 -16.59 1.21 1.93
N MET A 163 -17.32 1.58 2.98
CA MET A 163 -16.91 1.33 4.35
C MET A 163 -16.85 -0.16 4.66
N GLN A 164 -17.81 -0.95 4.17
CA GLN A 164 -17.77 -2.41 4.29
C GLN A 164 -16.54 -3.01 3.59
N ILE A 165 -16.26 -2.60 2.36
CA ILE A 165 -15.06 -3.03 1.62
C ILE A 165 -13.79 -2.62 2.38
N SER A 166 -13.75 -1.39 2.89
CA SER A 166 -12.59 -0.86 3.62
C SER A 166 -12.30 -1.65 4.91
N LEU A 167 -13.35 -2.04 5.65
CA LEU A 167 -13.21 -2.92 6.80
C LEU A 167 -12.63 -4.28 6.41
N TYR A 168 -13.05 -4.84 5.27
CA TYR A 168 -12.48 -6.08 4.76
C TYR A 168 -10.99 -5.93 4.43
N TYR A 169 -10.56 -4.82 3.80
CA TYR A 169 -9.13 -4.56 3.55
C TYR A 169 -8.33 -4.39 4.84
N LEU A 170 -8.90 -3.76 5.87
CA LEU A 170 -8.25 -3.67 7.19
C LEU A 170 -8.08 -5.04 7.84
N LEU A 171 -9.07 -5.93 7.72
CA LEU A 171 -8.97 -7.32 8.17
C LEU A 171 -7.89 -8.09 7.39
N VAL A 172 -7.83 -7.92 6.07
CA VAL A 172 -6.78 -8.50 5.23
C VAL A 172 -5.40 -7.99 5.66
N ALA A 173 -5.25 -6.69 5.93
CA ALA A 173 -3.99 -6.12 6.42
C ALA A 173 -3.61 -6.65 7.81
N ALA A 174 -4.58 -6.85 8.70
CA ALA A 174 -4.35 -7.44 10.01
C ALA A 174 -3.95 -8.92 9.93
N ALA A 175 -4.66 -9.70 9.11
CA ALA A 175 -4.33 -11.10 8.85
C ALA A 175 -2.93 -11.23 8.24
N TYR A 176 -2.64 -10.44 7.20
CA TYR A 176 -1.30 -10.37 6.61
C TYR A 176 -0.23 -10.06 7.66
N SER A 177 -0.47 -9.06 8.51
CA SER A 177 0.48 -8.68 9.56
C SER A 177 0.73 -9.81 10.56
N LEU A 178 -0.29 -10.61 10.88
CA LEU A 178 -0.15 -11.78 11.76
C LEU A 178 0.69 -12.88 11.11
N PHE A 179 0.34 -13.28 9.88
CA PHE A 179 1.11 -14.29 9.14
C PHE A 179 2.55 -13.85 8.89
N TYR A 180 2.75 -12.59 8.50
CA TYR A 180 4.07 -12.01 8.29
C TYR A 180 4.91 -11.97 9.58
N SER A 181 4.28 -11.75 10.74
CA SER A 181 4.99 -11.77 12.03
C SER A 181 5.44 -13.16 12.42
N ILE A 182 4.60 -14.18 12.21
CA ILE A 182 4.98 -15.59 12.39
C ILE A 182 6.14 -15.94 11.46
N TYR A 183 6.03 -15.53 10.19
CA TYR A 183 7.05 -15.75 9.18
C TYR A 183 8.39 -15.12 9.57
N ILE A 184 8.41 -13.84 9.93
CA ILE A 184 9.63 -13.14 10.38
C ILE A 184 10.25 -13.83 11.59
N LEU A 185 9.45 -14.20 12.59
CA LEU A 185 9.96 -14.80 13.82
C LEU A 185 10.57 -16.19 13.58
N ALA A 186 9.91 -17.02 12.76
CA ALA A 186 10.44 -18.32 12.39
C ALA A 186 11.76 -18.17 11.61
N LEU A 187 11.77 -17.26 10.64
CA LEU A 187 12.92 -17.03 9.78
C LEU A 187 14.09 -16.41 10.56
N SER A 188 13.86 -15.45 11.45
CA SER A 188 14.91 -14.84 12.27
C SER A 188 15.57 -15.86 13.18
N ARG A 189 14.81 -16.75 13.83
CA ARG A 189 15.37 -17.83 14.67
C ARG A 189 16.20 -18.84 13.90
N MET A 190 15.83 -19.13 12.65
CA MET A 190 16.65 -19.97 11.77
C MET A 190 17.96 -19.29 11.36
N MET A 191 18.05 -17.97 11.44
CA MET A 191 19.22 -17.18 11.04
C MET A 191 20.25 -16.95 12.15
N VAL A 192 19.86 -17.06 13.43
CA VAL A 192 20.75 -16.87 14.61
C VAL A 192 21.40 -18.21 15.02
N ARG A 193 21.98 -18.94 14.07
CA ARG A 193 22.80 -20.13 14.37
C ARG A 193 24.28 -19.80 14.32
#